data_AF-A0A3D2MA88-F1
#
_entry.id   AF-A0A3D2MA88-F1
#
_cell.length_a   1.000
_cell.length_b   1.000
_cell.length_c   1.000
_cell.angle_alpha   90.00
_cell.angle_beta   90.00
_cell.angle_gamma   90.00
#
_symmetry.space_group_name_H-M   'P 1'
#
loop_
_entity.id
_entity.type
_entity.pdbx_description
1 polymer ?
#
loop_
_entity_poly.entity_id
_entity_poly.type
_entity_poly.pdbx_seq_one_letter_code
_entity_poly.pdbx_strand_id
1 'polypeptide(L)'
;EVVSDSLSWLSDADLRAIARYLMQVSPKEGMVPARDEIEPAGPNPQDPIHDLFVAACESCHYPDDRGLGGPYPSSFPNYSAVRDPAGTNLIRVMLDGLVRGGQGDPAFMPAYRDLLTDQQIAALATYIGQRFGGHDKTFSADDVAALRD
;
A
#
# COMPACT_ATOMS: atom_id res chain seq x y z
N GLU A 1 -4.29 -12.78 -12.51
CA GLU A 1 -4.86 -13.08 -13.84
C GLU A 1 -4.87 -11.87 -14.75
N VAL A 2 -5.81 -10.91 -14.66
CA VAL A 2 -5.86 -9.78 -15.62
C VAL A 2 -4.59 -8.91 -15.63
N VAL A 3 -4.04 -8.59 -14.45
CA VAL A 3 -2.81 -7.79 -14.36
C VAL A 3 -1.58 -8.59 -14.78
N SER A 4 -1.46 -9.84 -14.32
CA SER A 4 -0.28 -10.69 -14.53
C SER A 4 -0.17 -11.24 -15.96
N ASP A 5 -1.30 -11.53 -16.59
CA ASP A 5 -1.37 -12.35 -17.81
C ASP A 5 -1.84 -11.54 -19.02
N SER A 6 -2.23 -10.26 -18.82
CA SER A 6 -2.67 -9.36 -19.89
C SER A 6 -2.04 -7.98 -19.77
N LEU A 7 -2.40 -7.18 -18.75
CA LEU A 7 -2.01 -5.76 -18.69
C LEU A 7 -0.50 -5.55 -18.53
N SER A 8 0.20 -6.48 -17.88
CA SER A 8 1.65 -6.50 -17.74
C SER A 8 2.43 -6.60 -19.06
N TRP A 9 1.76 -7.02 -20.14
CA TRP A 9 2.35 -7.23 -21.48
C TRP A 9 1.96 -6.16 -22.50
N LEU A 10 1.23 -5.11 -22.09
CA LEU A 10 0.84 -4.02 -22.98
C LEU A 10 2.05 -3.29 -23.56
N SER A 11 1.91 -2.88 -24.82
CA SER A 11 2.93 -2.03 -25.44
C SER A 11 2.88 -0.62 -24.86
N ASP A 12 4.00 0.10 -24.97
CA ASP A 12 4.09 1.52 -24.65
C ASP A 12 2.99 2.37 -25.32
N ALA A 13 2.58 2.00 -26.54
CA ALA A 13 1.53 2.70 -27.27
C ALA A 13 0.17 2.49 -26.59
N ASP A 14 -0.13 1.28 -26.16
CA ASP A 14 -1.38 0.93 -25.47
C ASP A 14 -1.45 1.59 -24.08
N LEU A 15 -0.35 1.55 -23.33
CA LEU A 15 -0.25 2.24 -22.03
C LEU A 15 -0.52 3.74 -22.17
N ARG A 16 0.04 4.39 -23.19
CA ARG A 16 -0.22 5.81 -23.47
C ARG A 16 -1.67 6.07 -23.90
N ALA A 17 -2.28 5.17 -24.67
CA ALA A 17 -3.67 5.30 -25.08
C ALA A 17 -4.62 5.22 -23.88
N ILE A 18 -4.41 4.24 -22.99
CA ILE A 18 -5.18 4.09 -21.74
C ILE A 18 -5.00 5.33 -20.85
N ALA A 19 -3.77 5.79 -20.65
CA ALA A 19 -3.51 6.99 -19.84
C ALA A 19 -4.25 8.22 -20.38
N ARG A 20 -4.23 8.43 -21.71
CA ARG A 20 -4.97 9.55 -22.33
C ARG A 20 -6.48 9.42 -22.15
N TYR A 21 -7.02 8.22 -22.29
CA TYR A 21 -8.45 7.99 -22.07
C TYR A 21 -8.84 8.29 -20.61
N LEU A 22 -8.07 7.81 -19.63
CA LEU A 22 -8.33 8.08 -18.21
C LEU A 22 -8.24 9.58 -17.88
N MET A 23 -7.32 10.32 -18.51
CA MET A 23 -7.20 11.78 -18.34
C MET A 23 -8.38 12.59 -18.93
N GLN A 24 -9.25 11.98 -19.73
CA GLN A 24 -10.48 12.64 -20.20
C GLN A 24 -11.60 12.62 -19.16
N VAL A 25 -11.47 11.80 -18.12
CA VAL A 25 -12.46 11.71 -17.04
C VAL A 25 -12.12 12.77 -15.99
N SER A 26 -13.11 13.54 -15.55
CA SER A 26 -12.90 14.52 -14.48
C SER A 26 -12.52 13.82 -13.18
N PRO A 27 -11.48 14.31 -12.46
CA PRO A 27 -11.12 13.76 -11.17
C PRO A 27 -12.27 13.94 -10.17
N LYS A 28 -12.45 12.97 -9.28
CA LYS A 28 -13.36 13.11 -8.15
C LYS A 28 -12.56 13.73 -7.00
N GLU A 29 -12.81 15.01 -6.72
CA GLU A 29 -12.10 15.75 -5.66
C GLU A 29 -12.34 15.15 -4.26
N GLY A 30 -11.32 15.24 -3.41
CA GLY A 30 -11.43 15.00 -1.96
C GLY A 30 -11.50 13.53 -1.51
N MET A 31 -11.33 12.56 -2.41
CA MET A 31 -11.43 11.14 -2.04
C MET A 31 -10.15 10.59 -1.39
N VAL A 32 -8.98 11.03 -1.87
CA VAL A 32 -7.65 10.55 -1.46
C VAL A 32 -6.68 11.74 -1.54
N PRO A 33 -5.83 12.00 -0.53
CA PRO A 33 -4.83 13.05 -0.60
C PRO A 33 -3.87 12.86 -1.79
N ALA A 34 -3.52 13.94 -2.48
CA ALA A 34 -2.52 13.89 -3.53
C ALA A 34 -1.13 13.61 -2.94
N ARG A 35 -0.22 13.04 -3.73
CA ARG A 35 1.10 12.62 -3.21
C ARG A 35 1.90 13.82 -2.71
N ASP A 36 1.85 14.91 -3.46
CA ASP A 36 2.51 16.19 -3.19
C ASP A 36 1.92 16.94 -1.99
N GLU A 37 0.75 16.53 -1.49
CA GLU A 37 0.14 17.06 -0.27
C GLU A 37 0.64 16.35 1.00
N ILE A 38 1.40 15.26 0.86
CA ILE A 38 1.79 14.40 1.99
C ILE A 38 3.26 14.60 2.34
N GLU A 39 3.47 15.08 3.55
CA GLU A 39 4.74 15.05 4.27
C GLU A 39 4.73 13.90 5.28
N PRO A 40 5.45 12.79 5.05
CA PRO A 40 5.40 11.63 5.92
C PRO A 40 6.02 11.93 7.27
N ALA A 41 5.32 11.57 8.34
CA ALA A 41 5.82 11.72 9.70
C ALA A 41 6.90 10.68 10.08
N GLY A 42 7.22 9.73 9.19
CA GLY A 42 8.18 8.65 9.41
C GLY A 42 7.72 7.62 10.45
N PRO A 43 8.60 6.76 10.98
CA PRO A 43 8.31 5.88 12.11
C PRO A 43 8.24 6.64 13.46
N ASN A 44 7.56 6.10 14.48
CA ASN A 44 7.43 6.67 15.83
C ASN A 44 7.77 5.59 16.85
N PRO A 45 8.99 5.60 17.41
CA PRO A 45 9.39 4.61 18.41
C PRO A 45 8.60 4.64 19.71
N GLN A 46 7.79 5.68 19.96
CA GLN A 46 6.92 5.78 21.13
C GLN A 46 5.52 5.19 20.92
N ASP A 47 5.18 4.81 19.67
CA ASP A 47 3.90 4.19 19.37
C ASP A 47 3.91 2.71 19.82
N PRO A 48 2.89 2.22 20.56
CA PRO A 48 2.80 0.82 20.96
C PRO A 48 2.85 -0.19 19.79
N ILE A 49 2.49 0.23 18.57
CA ILE A 49 2.53 -0.63 17.38
C ILE A 49 3.90 -0.65 16.70
N HIS A 50 4.84 0.21 17.11
CA HIS A 50 6.12 0.39 16.44
C HIS A 50 6.91 -0.91 16.33
N ASP A 51 7.01 -1.68 17.41
CA ASP A 51 7.76 -2.94 17.40
C ASP A 51 7.17 -3.96 16.41
N LEU A 52 5.84 -3.98 16.27
CA LEU A 52 5.18 -4.81 15.28
C LEU A 52 5.46 -4.31 13.85
N PHE A 53 5.44 -2.99 13.63
CA PHE A 53 5.81 -2.38 12.36
C PHE A 53 7.27 -2.69 11.98
N VAL A 54 8.19 -2.61 12.94
CA VAL A 54 9.61 -2.96 12.75
C VAL A 54 9.73 -4.44 12.34
N ALA A 55 9.06 -5.33 13.06
CA ALA A 55 9.13 -6.77 12.81
C ALA A 55 8.47 -7.18 11.48
N ALA A 56 7.34 -6.58 11.13
CA ALA A 56 6.57 -6.96 9.95
C ALA A 56 7.00 -6.21 8.69
N CYS A 57 7.21 -4.89 8.76
CA CYS A 57 7.25 -4.03 7.57
C CYS A 57 8.66 -3.45 7.31
N GLU A 58 9.37 -3.04 8.35
CA GLU A 58 10.57 -2.21 8.22
C GLU A 58 11.76 -2.95 7.60
N SER A 59 11.85 -4.27 7.74
CA SER A 59 12.93 -5.08 7.17
C SER A 59 13.03 -4.98 5.63
N CYS A 60 11.92 -4.70 4.96
CA CYS A 60 11.86 -4.50 3.50
C CYS A 60 11.60 -3.05 3.11
N HIS A 61 10.79 -2.32 3.87
CA HIS A 61 10.41 -0.94 3.56
C HIS A 61 11.43 0.11 4.04
N TYR A 62 12.33 -0.26 4.96
CA TYR A 62 13.29 0.61 5.66
C TYR A 62 12.65 1.71 6.52
N PRO A 63 13.33 2.16 7.59
CA PRO A 63 12.80 3.20 8.48
C PRO A 63 12.67 4.58 7.81
N ASP A 64 13.51 4.89 6.82
CA ASP A 64 13.39 6.10 5.99
C ASP A 64 12.47 5.88 4.77
N ASP A 65 11.76 4.75 4.73
CA ASP A 65 10.80 4.40 3.69
C ASP A 65 11.43 4.42 2.28
N ARG A 66 12.73 4.19 2.14
CA ARG A 66 13.40 4.12 0.83
C ARG A 66 13.23 2.76 0.13
N GLY A 67 12.87 1.73 0.88
CA GLY A 67 12.80 0.34 0.42
C GLY A 67 14.17 -0.27 0.12
N LEU A 68 14.17 -1.46 -0.49
CA LEU A 68 15.41 -2.17 -0.86
C LEU A 68 16.02 -1.67 -2.18
N GLY A 69 15.36 -0.74 -2.88
CA GLY A 69 15.73 -0.30 -4.23
C GLY A 69 15.37 -1.33 -5.30
N GLY A 70 15.68 -1.02 -6.57
CA GLY A 70 15.35 -1.90 -7.70
C GLY A 70 13.83 -2.19 -7.79
N PRO A 71 13.38 -3.46 -7.75
CA PRO A 71 11.96 -3.82 -7.81
C PRO A 71 11.18 -3.52 -6.52
N TYR A 72 11.86 -3.11 -5.44
CA TYR A 72 11.27 -2.67 -4.17
C TYR A 72 11.52 -1.17 -3.92
N PRO A 73 11.02 -0.27 -4.79
CA PRO A 73 11.07 1.15 -4.50
C PRO A 73 10.12 1.39 -3.32
N SER A 74 10.57 1.84 -2.15
CA SER A 74 9.62 2.36 -1.16
C SER A 74 9.62 3.88 -1.21
N SER A 75 8.39 4.37 -1.19
CA SER A 75 7.95 5.58 -0.53
C SER A 75 6.45 5.33 -0.36
N PHE A 76 6.03 4.82 0.80
CA PHE A 76 4.64 4.58 1.22
C PHE A 76 3.65 5.62 0.65
N PRO A 77 3.94 6.94 0.71
CA PRO A 77 3.05 7.97 0.16
C PRO A 77 2.79 7.85 -1.35
N ASN A 78 3.68 7.26 -2.14
CA ASN A 78 3.47 7.10 -3.59
C ASN A 78 2.33 6.11 -3.88
N TYR A 79 2.04 5.20 -2.96
CA TYR A 79 1.01 4.18 -3.13
C TYR A 79 -0.36 4.73 -2.76
N SER A 80 -1.28 4.80 -3.72
CA SER A 80 -2.66 5.20 -3.46
C SER A 80 -3.35 4.29 -2.43
N ALA A 81 -2.96 3.02 -2.34
CA ALA A 81 -3.44 2.10 -1.31
C ALA A 81 -3.19 2.61 0.10
N VAL A 82 -2.03 3.24 0.34
CA VAL A 82 -1.65 3.81 1.65
C VAL A 82 -2.36 5.12 1.92
N ARG A 83 -2.65 5.90 0.87
CA ARG A 83 -3.30 7.22 0.99
C ARG A 83 -4.82 7.14 1.09
N ASP A 84 -5.43 6.04 0.66
CA ASP A 84 -6.88 5.88 0.60
C ASP A 84 -7.47 5.56 1.99
N PRO A 85 -8.26 6.46 2.60
CA PRO A 85 -8.85 6.24 3.91
C PRO A 85 -9.91 5.14 3.93
N ALA A 86 -10.37 4.64 2.77
CA ALA A 86 -11.18 3.43 2.71
C ALA A 86 -10.37 2.18 3.12
N GLY A 87 -9.04 2.21 3.00
CA GLY A 87 -8.11 1.19 3.49
C GLY A 87 -8.22 -0.20 2.86
N THR A 88 -9.20 -0.44 1.98
CA THR A 88 -9.49 -1.77 1.44
C THR A 88 -8.27 -2.39 0.76
N ASN A 89 -7.57 -1.62 -0.06
CA ASN A 89 -6.39 -2.10 -0.76
C ASN A 89 -5.19 -2.27 0.18
N LEU A 90 -4.98 -1.36 1.14
CA LEU A 90 -3.92 -1.48 2.14
C LEU A 90 -4.08 -2.75 2.97
N ILE A 91 -5.29 -3.00 3.48
CA ILE A 91 -5.62 -4.17 4.29
C ILE A 91 -5.49 -5.45 3.45
N ARG A 92 -5.99 -5.48 2.21
CA ARG A 92 -5.84 -6.65 1.32
C ARG A 92 -4.39 -6.96 1.01
N VAL A 93 -3.55 -5.95 0.76
CA VAL A 93 -2.11 -6.16 0.54
C VAL A 93 -1.43 -6.79 1.76
N MET A 94 -1.80 -6.38 2.97
CA MET A 94 -1.27 -7.02 4.19
C MET A 94 -1.81 -8.43 4.41
N LEU A 95 -3.09 -8.67 4.14
CA LEU A 95 -3.69 -9.99 4.26
C LEU A 95 -3.07 -10.96 3.25
N ASP A 96 -3.13 -10.62 1.97
CA ASP A 96 -2.88 -11.55 0.87
C ASP A 96 -1.45 -11.48 0.33
N GLY A 97 -0.67 -10.49 0.76
CA GLY A 97 0.66 -10.23 0.22
C GLY A 97 0.61 -9.76 -1.22
N LEU A 98 1.78 -9.69 -1.85
CA LEU A 98 1.91 -9.34 -3.27
C LEU A 98 3.00 -10.20 -3.92
N VAL A 99 2.67 -10.73 -5.10
CA VAL A 99 3.64 -11.32 -6.02
C VAL A 99 3.55 -10.53 -7.31
N ARG A 100 4.61 -9.82 -7.68
CA ARG A 100 4.68 -9.16 -8.99
C ARG A 100 5.65 -9.92 -9.87
N GLY A 101 5.09 -10.62 -10.87
CA GLY A 101 5.83 -11.17 -12.02
C GLY A 101 5.64 -10.30 -13.27
N GLY A 102 6.61 -10.31 -14.19
CA GLY A 102 6.58 -9.54 -15.44
C GLY A 102 7.96 -9.48 -16.11
N GLN A 103 8.18 -8.53 -17.03
CA GLN A 103 9.49 -8.34 -17.70
C GLN A 103 10.61 -7.79 -16.80
N GLY A 104 10.30 -7.40 -15.55
CA GLY A 104 11.28 -6.89 -14.58
C GLY A 104 11.58 -7.89 -13.45
N ASP A 105 12.45 -7.49 -12.53
CA ASP A 105 12.79 -8.31 -11.37
C ASP A 105 11.55 -8.59 -10.50
N PRO A 106 11.33 -9.85 -10.07
CA PRO A 106 10.18 -10.20 -9.28
C PRO A 106 10.23 -9.53 -7.90
N ALA A 107 9.10 -8.94 -7.50
CA ALA A 107 8.91 -8.38 -6.16
C ALA A 107 7.95 -9.26 -5.37
N PHE A 108 8.29 -9.52 -4.11
CA PHE A 108 7.48 -10.31 -3.19
C PHE A 108 7.25 -9.56 -1.87
N MET A 109 6.00 -9.45 -1.47
CA MET A 109 5.60 -9.06 -0.12
C MET A 109 4.84 -10.23 0.52
N PRO A 110 5.24 -10.70 1.71
CA PRO A 110 4.58 -11.82 2.35
C PRO A 110 3.14 -11.48 2.75
N ALA A 111 2.30 -12.52 2.77
CA ALA A 111 0.96 -12.48 3.31
C ALA A 111 0.99 -12.60 4.84
N TYR A 112 0.23 -11.77 5.55
CA TYR A 112 0.10 -11.83 7.01
C TYR A 112 -1.23 -12.41 7.47
N ARG A 113 -2.11 -12.82 6.55
CA ARG A 113 -3.41 -13.44 6.85
C ARG A 113 -3.29 -14.49 7.97
N ASP A 114 -2.44 -15.49 7.84
CA ASP A 114 -2.38 -16.55 8.85
C ASP A 114 -1.41 -16.26 10.02
N LEU A 115 -0.74 -15.10 10.00
CA LEU A 115 0.33 -14.76 10.94
C LEU A 115 -0.07 -13.67 11.95
N LEU A 116 -0.95 -12.74 11.55
CA LEU A 116 -1.37 -11.60 12.36
C LEU A 116 -2.88 -11.61 12.58
N THR A 117 -3.29 -11.22 13.78
CA THR A 117 -4.70 -11.04 14.13
C THR A 117 -5.30 -9.83 13.41
N ASP A 118 -6.62 -9.78 13.30
CA ASP A 118 -7.33 -8.62 12.74
C ASP A 118 -7.00 -7.32 13.46
N GLN A 119 -6.86 -7.38 14.78
CA GLN A 119 -6.47 -6.23 15.58
C GLN A 119 -5.06 -5.75 15.25
N GLN A 120 -4.12 -6.67 15.04
CA GLN A 120 -2.75 -6.33 14.65
C GLN A 120 -2.69 -5.70 13.25
N ILE A 121 -3.42 -6.27 12.28
CA ILE A 121 -3.47 -5.73 10.91
C ILE A 121 -4.17 -4.36 10.89
N ALA A 122 -5.26 -4.17 11.64
CA ALA A 122 -5.96 -2.90 11.75
C ALA A 122 -5.07 -1.81 12.37
N ALA A 123 -4.32 -2.15 13.41
CA ALA A 123 -3.37 -1.23 14.04
C ALA A 123 -2.21 -0.87 13.09
N LEU A 124 -1.67 -1.84 12.33
CA LEU A 124 -0.67 -1.56 11.28
C LEU A 124 -1.23 -0.67 10.17
N ALA A 125 -2.45 -0.95 9.67
CA ALA A 125 -3.12 -0.14 8.66
C ALA A 125 -3.29 1.32 9.12
N THR A 126 -3.70 1.49 10.39
CA THR A 126 -3.89 2.80 11.02
C THR A 126 -2.56 3.53 11.10
N TYR A 127 -1.54 2.89 11.63
CA TYR A 127 -0.20 3.47 11.75
C TYR A 127 0.37 3.86 10.38
N ILE A 128 0.26 2.99 9.38
CA ILE A 128 0.80 3.26 8.03
C ILE A 128 0.05 4.45 7.39
N GLY A 129 -1.28 4.45 7.45
CA GLY A 129 -2.10 5.53 6.89
C GLY A 129 -1.88 6.88 7.58
N GLN A 130 -1.80 6.90 8.91
CA GLN A 130 -1.58 8.14 9.69
C GLN A 130 -0.18 8.70 9.54
N ARG A 131 0.83 7.85 9.41
CA ARG A 131 2.23 8.28 9.39
C ARG A 131 2.75 8.54 7.99
N PHE A 132 2.21 7.84 6.98
CA PHE A 132 2.70 7.91 5.61
C PHE A 132 1.61 8.19 4.56
N GLY A 133 0.33 7.98 4.89
CA GLY A 133 -0.80 8.15 3.96
C GLY A 133 -1.46 9.53 3.97
N GLY A 134 -1.17 10.35 4.99
CA GLY A 134 -1.70 11.71 5.10
C GLY A 134 -3.17 11.80 5.50
N HIS A 135 -3.69 10.79 6.20
CA HIS A 135 -5.07 10.76 6.71
C HIS A 135 -5.13 10.27 8.15
N ASP A 136 -6.14 10.66 8.91
CA ASP A 136 -6.29 10.34 10.33
C ASP A 136 -7.13 9.07 10.62
N LYS A 137 -7.56 8.36 9.56
CA LYS A 137 -8.38 7.14 9.67
C LYS A 137 -7.81 6.11 10.64
N THR A 138 -8.64 5.68 11.57
CA THR A 138 -8.44 4.49 12.40
C THR A 138 -9.25 3.32 11.84
N PHE A 139 -8.59 2.18 11.67
CA PHE A 139 -9.22 0.92 11.27
C PHE A 139 -9.47 0.04 12.50
N SER A 140 -10.57 -0.69 12.47
CA SER A 140 -10.99 -1.64 13.50
C SER A 140 -10.68 -3.08 13.09
N ALA A 141 -10.71 -4.00 14.05
CA ALA A 141 -10.59 -5.43 13.74
C ALA A 141 -11.73 -5.90 12.80
N ASP A 142 -12.94 -5.35 12.95
CA ASP A 142 -14.09 -5.70 12.10
C ASP A 142 -13.87 -5.28 10.64
N ASP A 143 -13.20 -4.15 10.39
CA ASP A 143 -12.83 -3.72 9.04
C ASP A 143 -11.92 -4.75 8.35
N VAL A 144 -11.03 -5.38 9.12
CA VAL A 144 -10.12 -6.42 8.61
C VAL A 144 -10.86 -7.76 8.46
N ALA A 145 -11.66 -8.15 9.45
CA ALA A 145 -12.44 -9.38 9.41
C ALA A 145 -13.34 -9.44 8.17
N ALA A 146 -14.00 -8.31 7.84
CA ALA A 146 -14.84 -8.20 6.64
C ALA A 146 -14.09 -8.39 5.31
N LEU A 147 -12.77 -8.20 5.29
CA LEU A 147 -11.91 -8.42 4.11
C LEU A 147 -11.14 -9.74 4.16
N ARG A 148 -11.18 -10.41 5.32
CA ARG A 148 -10.55 -11.70 5.55
C ARG A 148 -11.45 -12.83 5.07
N ASP A 149 -12.76 -12.72 5.25
CA ASP A 149 -13.72 -13.70 4.72
C ASP A 149 -13.80 -13.66 3.18
#